data_AF-K9GKU6-F1
#
_entry.id   AF-K9GKU6-F1
#
_cell.length_a   1.000
_cell.length_b   1.000
_cell.length_c   1.000
_cell.angle_alpha   90.00
_cell.angle_beta   90.00
_cell.angle_gamma   90.00
#
_symmetry.space_group_name_H-M   'P 1'
#
loop_
_entity.id
_entity.type
_entity.pdbx_description
1 polymer ?
#
loop_
_entity_poly.entity_id
_entity_poly.type
_entity_poly.pdbx_seq_one_letter_code
_entity_poly.pdbx_strand_id
1 'polypeptide(L)'
;MPIRQALQGIIDKADKAWDEIIHHAPQPLPSYNNPPPPIPTSSKPAYQEHSQPQIYWRPNLHPQVPVSSNFDHEQGQHGWGNNESQNYIDSPQNSFHSTQGDAVVVRALINHEHPDPTQKFTSARLSSLQTLGRPQGCLSARITAPVARGIWPAFWLLPKDPFKWPEDGEVDIMEAWNGDAFNHTCLHWGHFNGEDWNKHRVLETPIPNISSPAGVRYDFIWKEDETTGRGRLIWLIDGTPIMRAEKPPGTRKMSEFRILINIAVGGNVCQGNMPSNGCYEIVVRDLAMWDAPPGGWKEFDSAWKDSKDGNTM
;
A
#
# COMPACT_ATOMS: atom_id res chain seq x y z
N MET A 1 27.05 -17.63 2.27
CA MET A 1 25.93 -18.56 2.05
C MET A 1 25.06 -18.92 3.28
N PRO A 2 25.16 -18.30 4.48
CA PRO A 2 24.14 -18.51 5.54
C PRO A 2 22.97 -17.50 5.54
N ILE A 3 23.22 -16.25 5.11
CA ILE A 3 22.25 -15.14 5.22
C ILE A 3 21.01 -15.34 4.33
N ARG A 4 21.18 -15.94 3.14
CA ARG A 4 20.06 -16.21 2.22
C ARG A 4 19.08 -17.26 2.75
N GLN A 5 19.52 -18.24 3.53
CA GLN A 5 18.64 -19.27 4.10
C GLN A 5 17.86 -18.74 5.32
N ALA A 6 18.46 -17.84 6.11
CA ALA A 6 17.77 -17.21 7.23
C ALA A 6 16.66 -16.26 6.78
N LEU A 7 16.88 -15.47 5.73
CA LEU A 7 15.88 -14.57 5.15
C LEU A 7 14.72 -15.34 4.49
N GLN A 8 15.02 -16.42 3.74
CA GLN A 8 13.98 -17.27 3.15
C GLN A 8 13.08 -17.90 4.21
N GLY A 9 13.65 -18.36 5.33
CA GLY A 9 12.86 -18.93 6.43
C GLY A 9 12.00 -17.92 7.21
N ILE A 10 12.27 -16.62 7.09
CA ILE A 10 11.43 -15.55 7.63
C ILE A 10 10.29 -15.24 6.66
N ILE A 11 10.59 -15.18 5.35
CA ILE A 11 9.63 -14.96 4.26
C ILE A 11 8.55 -16.04 4.26
N ASP A 12 8.95 -17.32 4.25
CA ASP A 12 8.03 -18.45 4.21
C ASP A 12 7.12 -18.49 5.45
N LYS A 13 7.61 -18.00 6.60
CA LYS A 13 6.82 -17.89 7.84
C LYS A 13 5.86 -16.72 7.81
N ALA A 14 6.28 -15.58 7.26
CA ALA A 14 5.43 -14.41 7.14
C ALA A 14 4.26 -14.69 6.19
N ASP A 15 4.53 -15.22 4.99
CA ASP A 15 3.48 -15.56 4.03
C ASP A 15 2.53 -16.64 4.58
N LYS A 16 3.07 -17.69 5.19
CA LYS A 16 2.24 -18.72 5.83
C LYS A 16 1.42 -18.15 6.99
N ALA A 17 1.99 -17.28 7.82
CA ALA A 17 1.26 -16.65 8.91
C ALA A 17 0.12 -15.79 8.37
N TRP A 18 0.32 -15.07 7.27
CA TRP A 18 -0.76 -14.32 6.65
C TRP A 18 -1.84 -15.18 6.05
N ASP A 19 -1.48 -16.20 5.29
CA ASP A 19 -2.47 -17.11 4.70
C ASP A 19 -3.29 -17.79 5.80
N GLU A 20 -2.65 -18.19 6.91
CA GLU A 20 -3.34 -18.73 8.09
C GLU A 20 -4.29 -17.69 8.72
N ILE A 21 -3.87 -16.43 8.90
CA ILE A 21 -4.69 -15.41 9.56
C ILE A 21 -5.81 -14.87 8.63
N ILE A 22 -5.58 -14.77 7.33
CA ILE A 22 -6.57 -14.29 6.35
C ILE A 22 -7.69 -15.32 6.16
N HIS A 23 -7.36 -16.61 6.14
CA HIS A 23 -8.32 -17.67 5.81
C HIS A 23 -8.98 -18.37 7.01
N HIS A 24 -8.60 -18.07 8.26
CA HIS A 24 -9.27 -18.63 9.45
C HIS A 24 -10.30 -17.66 10.05
N ALA A 25 -11.58 -18.02 9.97
CA ALA A 25 -12.64 -17.37 10.74
C ALA A 25 -12.49 -17.68 12.24
N PRO A 26 -12.74 -16.73 13.15
CA PRO A 26 -12.72 -17.01 14.59
C PRO A 26 -13.77 -18.07 14.93
N GLN A 27 -13.34 -19.16 15.56
CA GLN A 27 -14.23 -20.18 16.11
C GLN A 27 -15.11 -19.54 17.20
N PRO A 28 -16.41 -19.85 17.27
CA PRO A 28 -17.27 -19.34 18.33
C PRO A 28 -16.75 -19.77 19.71
N LEU A 29 -16.59 -18.80 20.62
CA LEU A 29 -16.21 -19.06 21.99
C LEU A 29 -17.29 -19.91 22.69
N PRO A 30 -16.91 -20.97 23.43
CA PRO A 30 -17.87 -21.73 24.22
C PRO A 30 -18.47 -20.86 25.32
N SER A 31 -19.80 -20.92 25.47
CA SER A 31 -20.53 -20.24 26.54
C SER A 31 -20.21 -20.88 27.90
N TYR A 32 -19.50 -20.17 28.77
CA TYR A 32 -19.29 -20.58 30.15
C TYR A 32 -20.36 -19.97 31.06
N ASN A 33 -21.14 -20.83 31.71
CA ASN A 33 -22.29 -20.48 32.54
C ASN A 33 -21.99 -20.64 34.04
N ASN A 34 -20.84 -20.16 34.51
CA ASN A 34 -20.48 -20.19 35.93
C ASN A 34 -19.99 -18.80 36.41
N PRO A 35 -20.37 -18.36 37.63
CA PRO A 35 -19.82 -17.14 38.21
C PRO A 35 -18.31 -17.30 38.51
N PRO A 36 -17.50 -16.25 38.30
CA PRO A 36 -16.06 -16.34 38.50
C PRO A 36 -15.70 -16.50 39.99
N PRO A 37 -14.68 -17.31 40.33
CA PRO A 37 -14.19 -17.40 41.70
C PRO A 37 -13.50 -16.09 42.15
N PRO A 38 -13.47 -15.79 43.46
CA PRO A 38 -12.83 -14.59 43.98
C PRO A 38 -11.32 -14.59 43.74
N ILE A 39 -10.78 -13.44 43.31
CA ILE A 39 -9.39 -13.25 42.90
C ILE A 39 -8.47 -13.11 44.13
N PRO A 40 -7.43 -13.95 44.30
CA PRO A 40 -6.39 -13.75 45.32
C PRO A 40 -5.50 -12.54 44.97
N THR A 41 -5.23 -11.67 45.95
CA THR A 41 -4.48 -10.40 45.79
C THR A 41 -2.95 -10.54 45.67
N SER A 42 -2.43 -11.50 44.90
CA SER A 42 -0.97 -11.60 44.70
C SER A 42 -0.49 -12.23 43.38
N SER A 43 -1.18 -12.02 42.27
CA SER A 43 -0.61 -12.27 40.95
C SER A 43 -0.94 -11.10 40.02
N LYS A 44 0.00 -10.16 39.85
CA LYS A 44 0.05 -9.41 38.60
C LYS A 44 0.22 -10.46 37.49
N PRO A 45 -0.69 -10.59 36.52
CA PRO A 45 -0.41 -11.42 35.36
C PRO A 45 0.87 -10.89 34.73
N ALA A 46 1.84 -11.77 34.47
CA ALA A 46 2.93 -11.42 33.57
C ALA A 46 2.30 -10.97 32.26
N TYR A 47 2.67 -9.79 31.77
CA TYR A 47 2.21 -9.29 30.48
C TYR A 47 2.73 -10.27 29.40
N GLN A 48 1.90 -11.19 28.95
CA GLN A 48 2.20 -12.04 27.81
C GLN A 48 2.01 -11.16 26.56
N GLU A 49 3.09 -10.54 26.08
CA GLU A 49 3.13 -9.94 24.74
C GLU A 49 3.14 -11.04 23.68
N HIS A 50 2.02 -11.74 23.51
CA HIS A 50 1.78 -12.61 22.37
C HIS A 50 0.31 -12.51 21.94
N SER A 51 -0.23 -11.30 21.80
CA SER A 51 -1.43 -11.14 20.99
C SER A 51 -1.02 -11.24 19.52
N GLN A 52 -1.55 -12.23 18.82
CA GLN A 52 -1.43 -12.34 17.37
C GLN A 52 -1.90 -11.02 16.72
N PRO A 53 -1.23 -10.51 15.66
CA PRO A 53 -1.67 -9.32 14.95
C PRO A 53 -3.16 -9.41 14.56
N GLN A 54 -3.89 -8.32 14.72
CA GLN A 54 -5.31 -8.23 14.42
C GLN A 54 -5.57 -7.22 13.31
N ILE A 55 -6.46 -7.58 12.37
CA ILE A 55 -7.02 -6.63 11.41
C ILE A 55 -7.92 -5.67 12.18
N TYR A 56 -7.61 -4.37 12.14
CA TYR A 56 -8.52 -3.34 12.64
C TYR A 56 -9.33 -2.67 11.52
N TRP A 57 -8.91 -2.83 10.26
CA TRP A 57 -9.68 -2.35 9.11
C TRP A 57 -9.43 -3.19 7.86
N ARG A 58 -10.51 -3.48 7.13
CA ARG A 58 -10.48 -4.03 5.76
C ARG A 58 -11.68 -3.46 4.99
N PRO A 59 -11.54 -3.10 3.71
CA PRO A 59 -12.67 -2.64 2.91
C PRO A 59 -13.58 -3.81 2.53
N ASN A 60 -14.87 -3.54 2.33
CA ASN A 60 -15.78 -4.53 1.76
C ASN A 60 -15.69 -4.49 0.24
N LEU A 61 -14.98 -5.45 -0.35
CA LEU A 61 -14.71 -5.54 -1.79
C LEU A 61 -15.66 -6.49 -2.53
N HIS A 62 -16.85 -6.73 -1.97
CA HIS A 62 -17.85 -7.56 -2.62
C HIS A 62 -18.41 -6.88 -3.89
N PRO A 63 -18.68 -7.60 -4.99
CA PRO A 63 -19.18 -7.05 -6.26
C PRO A 63 -20.41 -6.15 -6.19
N GLN A 64 -21.27 -6.40 -5.21
CA GLN A 64 -22.54 -5.66 -5.03
C GLN A 64 -22.37 -4.40 -4.16
N VAL A 65 -21.20 -4.22 -3.55
CA VAL A 65 -20.91 -3.06 -2.72
C VAL A 65 -20.34 -1.98 -3.63
N PRO A 66 -20.93 -0.76 -3.64
CA PRO A 66 -20.36 0.35 -4.40
C PRO A 66 -18.91 0.62 -3.97
N VAL A 67 -18.02 0.89 -4.94
CA VAL A 67 -16.62 1.30 -4.67
C VAL A 67 -16.57 2.49 -3.71
N SER A 68 -17.53 3.42 -3.87
CA SER A 68 -17.72 4.60 -3.01
C SER A 68 -18.02 4.30 -1.53
N SER A 69 -18.31 3.05 -1.18
CA SER A 69 -18.46 2.64 0.22
C SER A 69 -17.13 2.62 0.98
N ASN A 70 -16.00 2.52 0.26
CA ASN A 70 -14.66 2.45 0.85
C ASN A 70 -13.71 3.52 0.32
N PHE A 71 -13.96 4.06 -0.88
CA PHE A 71 -13.04 4.96 -1.58
C PHE A 71 -13.76 6.16 -2.22
N ASP A 72 -13.18 7.35 -2.11
CA ASP A 72 -13.56 8.51 -2.93
C ASP A 72 -12.82 8.48 -4.27
N HIS A 73 -13.47 8.94 -5.34
CA HIS A 73 -12.85 9.15 -6.65
C HIS A 73 -12.29 10.56 -6.80
N GLU A 74 -10.98 10.66 -6.97
CA GLU A 74 -10.33 11.90 -7.37
C GLU A 74 -10.39 12.02 -8.90
N GLN A 75 -11.13 13.02 -9.41
CA GLN A 75 -11.49 13.13 -10.83
C GLN A 75 -10.80 14.31 -11.52
N GLY A 76 -10.58 14.18 -12.83
CA GLY A 76 -10.11 15.27 -13.68
C GLY A 76 -8.95 14.91 -14.62
N GLN A 77 -8.72 15.80 -15.58
CA GLN A 77 -7.74 15.70 -16.67
C GLN A 77 -6.81 16.93 -16.71
N HIS A 78 -6.17 17.24 -15.60
CA HIS A 78 -5.28 18.40 -15.45
C HIS A 78 -3.79 18.05 -15.31
N GLY A 79 -3.42 16.80 -15.61
CA GLY A 79 -2.03 16.34 -15.61
C GLY A 79 -1.46 15.93 -14.25
N TRP A 80 -2.17 16.19 -13.15
CA TRP A 80 -1.87 15.66 -11.81
C TRP A 80 -0.45 15.94 -11.31
N GLY A 81 0.14 17.06 -11.75
CA GLY A 81 1.51 17.46 -11.40
C GLY A 81 2.60 16.76 -12.22
N ASN A 82 2.27 15.71 -12.98
CA ASN A 82 3.22 14.86 -13.67
C ASN A 82 3.03 14.80 -15.20
N ASN A 83 2.27 15.72 -15.79
CA ASN A 83 1.92 15.73 -17.22
C ASN A 83 1.23 14.43 -17.67
N GLU A 84 0.41 13.86 -16.79
CA GLU A 84 -0.38 12.66 -17.04
C GLU A 84 -1.50 12.94 -18.06
N SER A 85 -1.82 11.96 -18.91
CA SER A 85 -2.74 12.16 -20.05
C SER A 85 -4.18 11.70 -19.79
N GLN A 86 -4.40 10.85 -18.79
CA GLN A 86 -5.72 10.32 -18.49
C GLN A 86 -6.67 11.35 -17.88
N ASN A 87 -7.95 11.17 -18.15
CA ASN A 87 -9.03 11.72 -17.37
C ASN A 87 -9.43 10.69 -16.29
N TYR A 88 -9.19 11.00 -15.02
CA TYR A 88 -9.74 10.17 -13.93
C TYR A 88 -11.22 10.46 -13.78
N ILE A 89 -12.04 9.40 -13.80
CA ILE A 89 -13.51 9.51 -13.75
C ILE A 89 -14.11 8.46 -12.80
N ASP A 90 -15.23 8.80 -12.18
CA ASP A 90 -16.06 7.84 -11.46
C ASP A 90 -16.96 7.09 -12.47
N SER A 91 -16.39 6.04 -13.04
CA SER A 91 -17.06 5.17 -14.00
C SER A 91 -16.91 3.71 -13.58
N PRO A 92 -17.99 2.91 -13.62
CA PRO A 92 -17.92 1.47 -13.33
C PRO A 92 -17.07 0.70 -14.35
N GLN A 93 -16.69 1.31 -15.48
CA GLN A 93 -15.74 0.71 -16.41
C GLN A 93 -14.29 0.90 -15.96
N ASN A 94 -13.99 1.93 -15.17
CA ASN A 94 -12.64 2.30 -14.73
C ASN A 94 -12.35 1.86 -13.29
N SER A 95 -13.37 1.67 -12.45
CA SER A 95 -13.20 1.08 -11.13
C SER A 95 -14.40 0.24 -10.73
N PHE A 96 -14.16 -0.98 -10.28
CA PHE A 96 -15.20 -1.91 -9.83
C PHE A 96 -14.62 -2.99 -8.93
N HIS A 97 -15.48 -3.73 -8.24
CA HIS A 97 -15.08 -4.92 -7.50
C HIS A 97 -15.17 -6.18 -8.39
N SER A 98 -14.16 -7.05 -8.32
CA SER A 98 -14.08 -8.26 -9.14
C SER A 98 -15.21 -9.24 -8.83
N THR A 99 -15.85 -9.82 -9.86
CA THR A 99 -16.81 -10.92 -9.68
C THR A 99 -16.15 -12.25 -9.33
N GLN A 100 -14.81 -12.33 -9.34
CA GLN A 100 -14.02 -13.53 -9.09
C GLN A 100 -13.17 -13.34 -7.81
N GLY A 101 -13.85 -13.20 -6.68
CA GLY A 101 -13.24 -12.99 -5.37
C GLY A 101 -13.14 -11.53 -4.95
N ASP A 102 -12.85 -11.30 -3.67
CA ASP A 102 -12.81 -9.97 -3.06
C ASP A 102 -11.58 -9.19 -3.55
N ALA A 103 -11.79 -8.32 -4.54
CA ALA A 103 -10.75 -7.48 -5.11
C ALA A 103 -11.35 -6.16 -5.62
N VAL A 104 -10.59 -5.06 -5.49
CA VAL A 104 -10.87 -3.84 -6.24
C VAL A 104 -10.00 -3.81 -7.49
N VAL A 105 -10.62 -3.50 -8.62
CA VAL A 105 -9.97 -3.35 -9.92
C VAL A 105 -10.00 -1.88 -10.29
N VAL A 106 -8.84 -1.32 -10.62
CA VAL A 106 -8.73 -0.04 -11.32
C VAL A 106 -8.24 -0.31 -12.74
N ARG A 107 -8.93 0.28 -13.71
CA ARG A 107 -8.76 0.02 -15.13
C ARG A 107 -8.53 1.32 -15.91
N ALA A 108 -7.40 1.40 -16.60
CA ALA A 108 -7.16 2.39 -17.64
C ALA A 108 -7.68 1.86 -18.98
N LEU A 109 -8.45 2.68 -19.68
CA LEU A 109 -8.99 2.41 -21.02
C LEU A 109 -8.36 3.39 -22.02
N ILE A 110 -7.74 2.84 -23.05
CA ILE A 110 -7.00 3.57 -24.07
C ILE A 110 -7.67 3.37 -25.42
N ASN A 111 -8.12 4.48 -26.01
CA ASN A 111 -8.73 4.55 -27.34
C ASN A 111 -8.31 5.85 -28.03
N HIS A 112 -7.20 5.81 -28.77
CA HIS A 112 -6.61 6.95 -29.48
C HIS A 112 -7.56 7.56 -30.52
N GLU A 113 -8.48 6.76 -31.05
CA GLU A 113 -9.46 7.12 -32.08
C GLU A 113 -10.78 7.63 -31.51
N HIS A 114 -10.94 7.70 -30.18
CA HIS A 114 -12.18 8.19 -29.59
C HIS A 114 -12.46 9.64 -30.03
N PRO A 115 -13.67 9.97 -30.51
CA PRO A 115 -13.99 11.30 -31.02
C PRO A 115 -13.97 12.39 -29.94
N ASP A 116 -14.35 12.03 -28.70
CA ASP A 116 -14.20 12.89 -27.53
C ASP A 116 -12.77 12.75 -26.95
N PRO A 117 -11.96 13.83 -26.92
CA PRO A 117 -10.61 13.83 -26.36
C PRO A 117 -10.54 13.39 -24.89
N THR A 118 -11.58 13.66 -24.09
CA THR A 118 -11.61 13.33 -22.65
C THR A 118 -11.85 11.84 -22.39
N GLN A 119 -12.25 11.10 -23.42
CA GLN A 119 -12.52 9.67 -23.38
C GLN A 119 -11.43 8.84 -24.07
N LYS A 120 -10.43 9.51 -24.68
CA LYS A 120 -9.30 8.80 -25.31
C LYS A 120 -8.49 8.00 -24.31
N PHE A 121 -8.30 8.58 -23.12
CA PHE A 121 -7.58 7.97 -22.01
C PHE A 121 -8.41 8.20 -20.76
N THR A 122 -9.06 7.14 -20.28
CA THR A 122 -9.79 7.19 -19.01
C THR A 122 -9.16 6.23 -18.02
N SER A 123 -9.22 6.57 -16.74
CA SER A 123 -8.77 5.71 -15.64
C SER A 123 -9.55 6.07 -14.37
N ALA A 124 -9.22 5.44 -13.24
CA ALA A 124 -9.70 5.85 -11.93
C ALA A 124 -8.53 6.11 -10.98
N ARG A 125 -8.75 7.04 -10.04
CA ARG A 125 -7.87 7.32 -8.91
C ARG A 125 -8.72 7.27 -7.65
N LEU A 126 -8.52 6.22 -6.88
CA LEU A 126 -9.28 5.93 -5.68
C LEU A 126 -8.48 6.40 -4.46
N SER A 127 -9.14 7.08 -3.52
CA SER A 127 -8.57 7.44 -2.22
C SER A 127 -9.41 6.85 -1.10
N SER A 128 -8.82 6.18 -0.11
CA SER A 128 -9.61 5.51 0.93
C SER A 128 -10.29 6.49 1.88
N LEU A 129 -11.54 6.20 2.25
CA LEU A 129 -12.26 6.98 3.28
C LEU A 129 -11.60 6.84 4.66
N GLN A 130 -11.07 5.64 4.93
CA GLN A 130 -10.33 5.32 6.15
C GLN A 130 -8.87 5.75 6.00
N THR A 131 -8.36 6.50 6.98
CA THR A 131 -6.91 6.74 7.13
C THR A 131 -6.27 5.59 7.89
N LEU A 132 -4.93 5.50 7.91
CA LEU A 132 -4.21 4.51 8.73
C LEU A 132 -4.68 4.53 10.20
N GLY A 133 -5.10 5.69 10.71
CA GLY A 133 -5.89 5.82 11.94
C GLY A 133 -5.18 5.44 13.24
N ARG A 134 -3.91 5.02 13.16
CA ARG A 134 -3.09 4.58 14.30
C ARG A 134 -1.65 5.07 14.14
N PRO A 135 -0.93 5.33 15.24
CA PRO A 135 0.48 5.72 15.20
C PRO A 135 1.40 4.56 14.79
N GLN A 136 0.91 3.33 14.82
CA GLN A 136 1.66 2.15 14.41
C GLN A 136 0.74 1.09 13.80
N GLY A 137 1.25 0.32 12.86
CA GLY A 137 0.54 -0.78 12.21
C GLY A 137 1.25 -1.31 10.97
N CYS A 138 0.55 -2.19 10.25
CA CYS A 138 0.96 -2.72 8.96
C CYS A 138 -0.20 -2.59 7.97
N LEU A 139 0.06 -2.02 6.80
CA LEU A 139 -0.84 -2.02 5.66
C LEU A 139 -0.35 -3.11 4.70
N SER A 140 -1.21 -4.06 4.35
CA SER A 140 -0.88 -5.15 3.44
C SER A 140 -1.87 -5.19 2.28
N ALA A 141 -1.37 -5.50 1.09
CA ALA A 141 -2.19 -5.75 -0.09
C ALA A 141 -1.47 -6.73 -1.04
N ARG A 142 -2.25 -7.56 -1.74
CA ARG A 142 -1.75 -8.41 -2.81
C ARG A 142 -2.17 -7.85 -4.15
N ILE A 143 -1.20 -7.49 -4.98
CA ILE A 143 -1.43 -6.68 -6.17
C ILE A 143 -0.94 -7.40 -7.43
N THR A 144 -1.81 -7.48 -8.43
CA THR A 144 -1.44 -7.75 -9.82
C THR A 144 -1.45 -6.42 -10.55
N ALA A 145 -0.36 -6.05 -11.24
CA ALA A 145 -0.29 -4.77 -11.96
C ALA A 145 0.14 -4.96 -13.42
N PRO A 146 -0.26 -4.05 -14.33
CA PRO A 146 0.07 -4.17 -15.73
C PRO A 146 1.52 -3.74 -15.99
N VAL A 147 2.21 -4.45 -16.88
CA VAL A 147 3.52 -4.07 -17.41
C VAL A 147 3.34 -3.66 -18.85
N ALA A 148 3.25 -2.36 -19.09
CA ALA A 148 3.06 -1.82 -20.42
C ALA A 148 3.70 -0.44 -20.59
N ARG A 149 4.24 -0.21 -21.80
CA ARG A 149 4.76 1.10 -22.22
C ARG A 149 3.71 2.19 -21.96
N GLY A 150 4.13 3.31 -21.39
CA GLY A 150 3.26 4.46 -21.10
C GLY A 150 2.16 4.23 -20.04
N ILE A 151 2.20 3.13 -19.29
CA ILE A 151 1.28 2.86 -18.18
C ILE A 151 2.03 2.97 -16.85
N TRP A 152 1.40 3.58 -15.86
CA TRP A 152 1.97 3.83 -14.53
C TRP A 152 0.95 3.46 -13.42
N PRO A 153 0.87 2.18 -13.03
CA PRO A 153 0.13 1.75 -11.84
C PRO A 153 0.80 2.23 -10.55
N ALA A 154 -0.02 2.61 -9.56
CA ALA A 154 0.48 2.97 -8.23
C ALA A 154 -0.44 2.48 -7.10
N PHE A 155 0.19 2.09 -5.98
CA PHE A 155 -0.41 1.85 -4.67
C PHE A 155 0.44 2.57 -3.62
N TRP A 156 -0.13 3.60 -3.00
CA TRP A 156 0.62 4.63 -2.31
C TRP A 156 -0.24 5.34 -1.27
N LEU A 157 0.35 6.27 -0.53
CA LEU A 157 -0.28 6.97 0.58
C LEU A 157 -0.05 8.47 0.50
N LEU A 158 -1.11 9.23 0.78
CA LEU A 158 -1.06 10.66 1.02
C LEU A 158 -1.76 11.03 2.32
N PRO A 159 -1.37 12.12 2.99
CA PRO A 159 -2.16 12.75 4.03
C PRO A 159 -3.61 13.02 3.59
N LYS A 160 -4.56 12.89 4.52
CA LYS A 160 -5.93 13.34 4.28
C LYS A 160 -5.97 14.87 4.14
N ASP A 161 -6.83 15.33 3.23
CA ASP A 161 -7.07 16.75 2.96
C ASP A 161 -7.56 17.53 4.20
N PRO A 162 -7.21 18.82 4.30
CA PRO A 162 -6.24 19.53 3.46
C PRO A 162 -4.80 19.16 3.86
N PHE A 163 -3.89 19.09 2.90
CA PHE A 163 -2.45 18.90 3.14
C PHE A 163 -1.63 19.72 2.13
N LYS A 164 -0.34 19.87 2.40
CA LYS A 164 0.62 20.56 1.54
C LYS A 164 1.64 19.57 1.02
N TRP A 165 1.61 19.31 -0.29
CA TRP A 165 2.62 18.50 -0.94
C TRP A 165 3.85 19.35 -1.33
N PRO A 166 5.08 18.85 -1.13
CA PRO A 166 5.45 17.56 -0.54
C PRO A 166 5.68 17.61 0.98
N GLU A 167 5.53 18.76 1.64
CA GLU A 167 5.97 18.95 3.04
C GLU A 167 5.27 18.04 4.05
N ASP A 168 3.99 17.73 3.82
CA ASP A 168 3.22 16.83 4.67
C ASP A 168 3.56 15.35 4.44
N GLY A 169 4.32 15.05 3.38
CA GLY A 169 4.85 13.73 3.05
C GLY A 169 4.01 12.94 2.04
N GLU A 170 4.67 11.97 1.39
CA GLU A 170 4.08 10.98 0.47
C GLU A 170 4.83 9.66 0.62
N VAL A 171 4.11 8.54 0.55
CA VAL A 171 4.70 7.19 0.65
C VAL A 171 4.22 6.33 -0.49
N ASP A 172 5.14 5.96 -1.37
CA ASP A 172 4.87 5.12 -2.52
C ASP A 172 5.28 3.69 -2.19
N ILE A 173 4.30 2.81 -2.08
CA ILE A 173 4.54 1.42 -1.66
C ILE A 173 4.88 0.59 -2.88
N MET A 174 4.04 0.72 -3.92
CA MET A 174 4.28 0.15 -5.23
C MET A 174 4.03 1.20 -6.30
N GLU A 175 5.05 1.42 -7.12
CA GLU A 175 4.91 2.02 -8.44
C GLU A 175 5.68 1.17 -9.44
N ALA A 176 5.13 1.05 -10.63
CA ALA A 176 5.83 0.56 -11.80
C ALA A 176 5.45 1.48 -12.96
N TRP A 177 6.31 1.62 -13.95
CA TRP A 177 5.96 2.46 -15.09
C TRP A 177 6.62 2.03 -16.38
N ASN A 178 6.02 2.50 -17.47
CA ASN A 178 6.57 2.43 -18.80
C ASN A 178 7.02 1.03 -19.25
N GLY A 179 6.37 -0.01 -18.72
CA GLY A 179 6.62 -1.40 -19.09
C GLY A 179 7.87 -2.00 -18.44
N ASP A 180 8.40 -1.38 -17.38
CA ASP A 180 9.37 -2.06 -16.54
C ASP A 180 8.70 -3.10 -15.62
N ALA A 181 9.51 -4.05 -15.18
CA ALA A 181 9.12 -5.04 -14.17
C ALA A 181 9.86 -4.74 -12.87
N PHE A 182 9.90 -3.46 -12.48
CA PHE A 182 10.52 -2.98 -11.27
C PHE A 182 9.48 -2.31 -10.39
N ASN A 183 9.60 -2.53 -9.08
CA ASN A 183 8.93 -1.74 -8.08
C ASN A 183 9.80 -0.53 -7.75
N HIS A 184 9.23 0.65 -7.84
CA HIS A 184 9.83 1.91 -7.41
C HIS A 184 9.16 2.33 -6.13
N THR A 185 9.82 2.09 -5.01
CA THR A 185 9.36 2.57 -3.71
C THR A 185 9.92 3.96 -3.47
N CYS A 186 9.10 4.90 -3.01
CA CYS A 186 9.55 6.22 -2.61
C CYS A 186 8.94 6.72 -1.29
N LEU A 187 9.66 7.64 -0.67
CA LEU A 187 9.21 8.51 0.40
C LEU A 187 9.60 9.94 0.03
N HIS A 188 8.62 10.82 -0.13
CA HIS A 188 8.83 12.24 -0.44
C HIS A 188 8.51 13.11 0.78
N TRP A 189 9.30 14.15 1.01
CA TRP A 189 8.97 15.21 1.99
C TRP A 189 9.59 16.58 1.67
N GLY A 190 10.01 16.75 0.42
CA GLY A 190 10.62 17.96 -0.10
C GLY A 190 10.57 17.98 -1.62
N HIS A 191 10.92 19.11 -2.22
CA HIS A 191 10.84 19.24 -3.66
C HIS A 191 12.03 18.57 -4.36
N PHE A 192 11.81 18.05 -5.56
CA PHE A 192 12.90 17.53 -6.39
C PHE A 192 13.67 18.70 -7.04
N ASN A 193 14.46 19.42 -6.24
CA ASN A 193 15.27 20.55 -6.64
C ASN A 193 16.65 20.52 -5.95
N GLY A 194 17.55 21.43 -6.33
CA GLY A 194 18.91 21.47 -5.75
C GLY A 194 18.97 21.76 -4.25
N GLU A 195 17.93 22.34 -3.66
CA GLU A 195 17.88 22.64 -2.21
C GLU A 195 17.40 21.42 -1.40
N ASP A 196 16.48 20.64 -1.96
CA ASP A 196 15.77 19.54 -1.31
C ASP A 196 16.13 18.16 -1.88
N TRP A 197 17.25 18.05 -2.61
CA TRP A 197 17.70 16.80 -3.25
C TRP A 197 17.64 15.60 -2.28
N ASN A 198 18.12 15.80 -1.04
CA ASN A 198 18.17 14.75 -0.03
C ASN A 198 16.81 14.44 0.64
N LYS A 199 15.71 15.10 0.25
CA LYS A 199 14.36 14.94 0.81
C LYS A 199 13.49 13.90 0.09
N HIS A 200 14.17 12.89 -0.42
CA HIS A 200 13.60 11.71 -1.06
C HIS A 200 14.35 10.47 -0.59
N ARG A 201 13.63 9.37 -0.40
CA ARG A 201 14.24 8.03 -0.26
C ARG A 201 13.63 7.12 -1.30
N VAL A 202 14.47 6.53 -2.15
CA VAL A 202 14.03 5.62 -3.21
C VAL A 202 14.72 4.27 -3.14
N LEU A 203 14.03 3.25 -3.62
CA LEU A 203 14.64 1.99 -3.97
C LEU A 203 13.90 1.31 -5.13
N GLU A 204 14.67 0.85 -6.11
CA GLU A 204 14.16 -0.01 -7.17
C GLU A 204 14.34 -1.48 -6.79
N THR A 205 13.29 -2.29 -6.93
CA THR A 205 13.32 -3.73 -6.68
C THR A 205 12.78 -4.49 -7.90
N PRO A 206 13.52 -5.43 -8.51
CA PRO A 206 13.01 -6.21 -9.63
C PRO A 206 11.86 -7.13 -9.20
N ILE A 207 10.70 -7.03 -9.86
CA ILE A 207 9.49 -7.86 -9.64
C ILE A 207 9.09 -8.53 -10.97
N PRO A 208 9.79 -9.61 -11.39
CA PRO A 208 9.54 -10.26 -12.69
C PRO A 208 8.12 -10.87 -12.80
N ASN A 209 7.44 -11.07 -11.68
CA ASN A 209 6.10 -11.65 -11.56
C ASN A 209 5.01 -10.62 -11.23
N ILE A 210 5.24 -9.31 -11.43
CA ILE A 210 4.29 -8.24 -11.10
C ILE A 210 2.90 -8.41 -11.77
N SER A 211 2.88 -8.98 -12.98
CA SER A 211 1.65 -9.29 -13.74
C SER A 211 1.07 -10.67 -13.42
N SER A 212 1.62 -11.40 -12.45
CA SER A 212 1.15 -12.75 -12.09
C SER A 212 -0.30 -12.69 -11.59
N PRO A 213 -1.18 -13.62 -12.02
CA PRO A 213 -2.56 -13.70 -11.51
C PRO A 213 -2.63 -13.94 -9.99
N ALA A 214 -1.62 -14.59 -9.41
CA ALA A 214 -1.53 -14.77 -7.97
C ALA A 214 -1.32 -13.43 -7.23
N GLY A 215 -0.74 -12.44 -7.91
CA GLY A 215 -0.36 -11.15 -7.34
C GLY A 215 0.89 -11.23 -6.47
N VAL A 216 1.53 -10.08 -6.29
CA VAL A 216 2.70 -9.86 -5.44
C VAL A 216 2.23 -9.18 -4.16
N ARG A 217 2.72 -9.61 -3.01
CA ARG A 217 2.32 -9.03 -1.73
C ARG A 217 3.21 -7.84 -1.38
N TYR A 218 2.58 -6.72 -1.08
CA TYR A 218 3.23 -5.48 -0.65
C TYR A 218 2.80 -5.15 0.76
N ASP A 219 3.76 -4.81 1.60
CA ASP A 219 3.48 -4.33 2.96
C ASP A 219 4.20 -3.02 3.25
N PHE A 220 3.52 -2.19 4.02
CA PHE A 220 4.07 -1.00 4.59
C PHE A 220 3.84 -1.00 6.10
N ILE A 221 4.93 -1.01 6.87
CA ILE A 221 4.91 -1.03 8.32
C ILE A 221 5.37 0.34 8.82
N TRP A 222 4.58 0.96 9.71
CA TRP A 222 4.94 2.20 10.36
C TRP A 222 4.90 2.06 11.87
N LYS A 223 5.83 2.75 12.54
CA LYS A 223 5.82 2.95 13.99
C LYS A 223 6.26 4.36 14.31
N GLU A 224 5.32 5.21 14.67
CA GLU A 224 5.51 6.61 15.02
C GLU A 224 5.30 6.83 16.52
N ASP A 225 6.19 7.62 17.12
CA ASP A 225 5.93 8.29 18.39
C ASP A 225 5.39 9.69 18.09
N GLU A 226 4.06 9.83 18.14
CA GLU A 226 3.39 11.09 17.81
C GLU A 226 3.73 12.24 18.78
N THR A 227 4.32 11.95 19.95
CA THR A 227 4.77 13.00 20.88
C THR A 227 6.02 13.69 20.36
N THR A 228 6.92 12.92 19.74
CA THR A 228 8.18 13.43 19.20
C THR A 228 8.13 13.66 17.68
N GLY A 229 7.11 13.13 17.00
CA GLY A 229 6.98 13.14 15.54
C GLY A 229 7.99 12.24 14.83
N ARG A 230 8.77 11.45 15.58
CA ARG A 230 9.76 10.51 15.05
C ARG A 230 9.11 9.17 14.77
N GLY A 231 9.56 8.49 13.72
CA GLY A 231 9.03 7.18 13.38
C GLY A 231 9.97 6.36 12.53
N ARG A 232 9.63 5.08 12.38
CA ARG A 232 10.33 4.10 11.55
C ARG A 232 9.36 3.50 10.55
N LEU A 233 9.77 3.47 9.29
CA LEU A 233 8.98 3.03 8.15
C LEU A 233 9.71 1.89 7.44
N ILE A 234 9.02 0.81 7.08
CA ILE A 234 9.58 -0.32 6.33
C ILE A 234 8.62 -0.73 5.21
N TRP A 235 9.19 -0.95 4.03
CA TRP A 235 8.52 -1.50 2.86
C TRP A 235 8.97 -2.94 2.66
N LEU A 236 8.01 -3.81 2.36
CA LEU A 236 8.26 -5.22 2.11
C LEU A 236 7.58 -5.66 0.81
N ILE A 237 8.24 -6.59 0.14
CA ILE A 237 7.67 -7.31 -1.01
C ILE A 237 7.82 -8.81 -0.75
N ASP A 238 6.71 -9.53 -0.84
CA ASP A 238 6.60 -10.96 -0.52
C ASP A 238 7.30 -11.28 0.81
N GLY A 239 6.96 -10.50 1.86
CA GLY A 239 7.53 -10.63 3.20
C GLY A 239 9.01 -10.24 3.34
N THR A 240 9.68 -9.83 2.26
CA THR A 240 11.09 -9.42 2.28
C THR A 240 11.20 -7.91 2.48
N PRO A 241 11.85 -7.41 3.54
CA PRO A 241 12.14 -5.99 3.67
C PRO A 241 13.06 -5.50 2.54
N ILE A 242 12.58 -4.52 1.77
CA ILE A 242 13.32 -3.95 0.65
C ILE A 242 13.94 -2.60 1.03
N MET A 243 13.17 -1.74 1.69
CA MET A 243 13.57 -0.39 2.06
C MET A 243 13.14 -0.09 3.49
N ARG A 244 13.97 0.65 4.22
CA ARG A 244 13.57 1.35 5.44
C ARG A 244 13.84 2.85 5.32
N ALA A 245 13.12 3.64 6.09
CA ALA A 245 13.39 5.05 6.28
C ALA A 245 12.92 5.50 7.68
N GLU A 246 13.58 6.50 8.23
CA GLU A 246 13.01 7.25 9.34
C GLU A 246 11.89 8.15 8.82
N LYS A 247 10.83 8.33 9.61
CA LYS A 247 9.78 9.31 9.30
C LYS A 247 10.40 10.70 9.31
N PRO A 248 10.30 11.47 8.22
CA PRO A 248 10.95 12.77 8.15
C PRO A 248 10.33 13.76 9.15
N PRO A 249 11.14 14.54 9.90
CA PRO A 249 10.63 15.52 10.85
C PRO A 249 9.73 16.56 10.18
N GLY A 250 8.62 16.92 10.84
CA GLY A 250 7.69 17.95 10.36
C GLY A 250 6.63 17.46 9.36
N THR A 251 6.76 16.24 8.83
CA THR A 251 5.72 15.60 8.00
C THR A 251 4.47 15.27 8.82
N ARG A 252 3.34 15.09 8.13
CA ARG A 252 2.06 14.70 8.72
C ARG A 252 2.20 13.42 9.54
N LYS A 253 1.35 13.25 10.56
CA LYS A 253 1.23 11.98 11.30
C LYS A 253 0.82 10.85 10.37
N MET A 254 1.41 9.67 10.52
CA MET A 254 1.07 8.50 9.71
C MET A 254 -0.40 8.10 9.87
N SER A 255 -0.96 8.28 11.07
CA SER A 255 -2.37 8.02 11.36
C SER A 255 -3.36 8.82 10.49
N GLU A 256 -2.90 9.89 9.83
CA GLU A 256 -3.70 10.75 8.96
C GLU A 256 -3.55 10.43 7.47
N PHE A 257 -2.69 9.48 7.09
CA PHE A 257 -2.52 9.08 5.69
C PHE A 257 -3.68 8.18 5.22
N ARG A 258 -4.16 8.39 4.00
CA ARG A 258 -5.11 7.54 3.26
C ARG A 258 -4.38 6.76 2.18
N ILE A 259 -5.00 5.65 1.77
CA ILE A 259 -4.53 4.79 0.68
C ILE A 259 -4.97 5.39 -0.65
N LEU A 260 -4.09 5.36 -1.66
CA LEU A 260 -4.40 5.68 -3.03
C LEU A 260 -4.11 4.49 -3.95
N ILE A 261 -4.98 4.29 -4.94
CA ILE A 261 -4.87 3.28 -5.99
C ILE A 261 -5.21 3.93 -7.33
N ASN A 262 -4.30 3.88 -8.30
CA ASN A 262 -4.57 4.41 -9.64
C ASN A 262 -3.75 3.72 -10.73
N ILE A 263 -4.13 4.00 -11.97
CA ILE A 263 -3.26 3.85 -13.14
C ILE A 263 -3.19 5.19 -13.86
N ALA A 264 -2.01 5.82 -13.85
CA ALA A 264 -1.70 6.95 -14.72
C ALA A 264 -1.31 6.48 -16.14
N VAL A 265 -1.50 7.38 -17.10
CA VAL A 265 -1.20 7.17 -18.53
C VAL A 265 -0.23 8.25 -18.99
N GLY A 266 0.92 7.82 -19.50
CA GLY A 266 2.01 8.72 -19.86
C GLY A 266 2.64 9.38 -18.63
N GLY A 267 2.86 10.69 -18.71
CA GLY A 267 3.52 11.45 -17.65
C GLY A 267 5.04 11.44 -17.73
N ASN A 268 5.66 12.22 -16.85
CA ASN A 268 7.10 12.50 -16.84
C ASN A 268 7.93 11.21 -16.72
N VAL A 269 7.54 10.29 -15.84
CA VAL A 269 8.23 9.00 -15.62
C VAL A 269 8.14 8.08 -16.83
N CYS A 270 7.09 8.22 -17.64
CA CYS A 270 6.97 7.51 -18.91
C CYS A 270 7.76 8.16 -20.05
N GLN A 271 8.40 9.31 -19.84
CA GLN A 271 9.28 9.98 -20.83
C GLN A 271 8.60 10.20 -22.19
N GLY A 272 7.34 10.62 -22.17
CA GLY A 272 6.53 10.87 -23.38
C GLY A 272 6.04 9.60 -24.09
N ASN A 273 6.30 8.41 -23.54
CA ASN A 273 5.74 7.18 -24.07
C ASN A 273 4.25 7.09 -23.76
N MET A 274 3.48 6.64 -24.75
CA MET A 274 2.04 6.38 -24.64
C MET A 274 1.74 4.90 -24.86
N PRO A 275 0.72 4.34 -24.20
CA PRO A 275 0.29 2.96 -24.40
C PRO A 275 -0.42 2.77 -25.74
N SER A 276 -0.48 1.52 -26.19
CA SER A 276 -1.37 1.09 -27.27
C SER A 276 -2.84 1.14 -26.82
N ASN A 277 -3.77 1.13 -27.78
CA ASN A 277 -5.18 0.92 -27.48
C ASN A 277 -5.37 -0.37 -26.68
N GLY A 278 -6.28 -0.33 -25.70
CA GLY A 278 -6.54 -1.49 -24.87
C GLY A 278 -7.02 -1.16 -23.47
N CYS A 279 -6.93 -2.18 -22.63
CA CYS A 279 -7.38 -2.19 -21.25
C CYS A 279 -6.20 -2.63 -20.37
N TYR A 280 -5.88 -1.83 -19.36
CA TYR A 280 -4.79 -2.11 -18.42
C TYR A 280 -5.35 -2.06 -17.00
N GLU A 281 -5.10 -3.10 -16.22
CA GLU A 281 -5.74 -3.28 -14.91
C GLU A 281 -4.72 -3.51 -13.80
N ILE A 282 -4.90 -2.79 -12.70
CA ILE A 282 -4.31 -3.08 -11.42
C ILE A 282 -5.42 -3.72 -10.57
N VAL A 283 -5.13 -4.88 -10.01
CA VAL A 283 -6.07 -5.65 -9.20
C VAL A 283 -5.49 -5.79 -7.80
N VAL A 284 -6.20 -5.24 -6.83
CA VAL A 284 -5.79 -5.20 -5.42
C VAL A 284 -6.69 -6.14 -4.61
N ARG A 285 -6.06 -7.13 -3.99
CA ARG A 285 -6.67 -8.17 -3.13
C ARG A 285 -6.08 -8.11 -1.74
N ASP A 286 -6.71 -8.80 -0.79
CA ASP A 286 -6.21 -8.95 0.58
C ASP A 286 -5.87 -7.62 1.28
N LEU A 287 -6.50 -6.52 0.87
CA LEU A 287 -6.21 -5.18 1.38
C LEU A 287 -6.68 -5.08 2.84
N ALA A 288 -5.75 -4.88 3.76
CA ALA A 288 -6.06 -4.79 5.18
C ALA A 288 -5.04 -3.95 5.95
N MET A 289 -5.51 -3.34 7.04
CA MET A 289 -4.66 -2.69 8.04
C MET A 289 -4.69 -3.48 9.35
N TRP A 290 -3.50 -3.69 9.89
CA TRP A 290 -3.21 -4.54 11.04
C TRP A 290 -2.56 -3.74 12.17
N ASP A 291 -2.91 -4.05 13.41
CA ASP A 291 -2.42 -3.33 14.60
C ASP A 291 -0.94 -3.62 14.91
N ALA A 292 -0.40 -4.66 14.32
CA ALA A 292 1.00 -5.04 14.35
C ALA A 292 1.40 -5.72 13.02
N PRO A 293 2.70 -5.71 12.68
CA PRO A 293 3.20 -6.50 11.56
C PRO A 293 3.21 -8.01 11.89
N PRO A 294 3.41 -8.87 10.88
CA PRO A 294 3.63 -10.31 11.06
C PRO A 294 4.70 -10.59 12.10
N GLY A 295 4.41 -11.56 12.98
CA GLY A 295 5.27 -11.92 14.10
C GLY A 295 5.61 -10.79 15.09
N GLY A 296 4.90 -9.66 14.98
CA GLY A 296 4.86 -8.58 15.95
C GLY A 296 6.06 -7.64 15.92
N TRP A 297 6.06 -6.69 16.86
CA TRP A 297 7.03 -5.60 16.89
C TRP A 297 8.48 -6.03 17.13
N LYS A 298 8.70 -7.22 17.70
CA LYS A 298 10.05 -7.78 17.87
C LYS A 298 10.67 -8.16 16.52
N GLU A 299 9.89 -8.77 15.62
CA GLU A 299 10.33 -9.10 14.28
C GLU A 299 10.54 -7.83 13.45
N PHE A 300 9.67 -6.84 13.61
CA PHE A 300 9.90 -5.50 13.05
C PHE A 300 11.23 -4.89 13.49
N ASP A 301 11.59 -4.97 14.77
CA ASP A 301 12.87 -4.43 15.25
C ASP A 301 14.08 -5.18 14.68
N SER A 302 13.93 -6.47 14.36
CA SER A 302 14.95 -7.25 13.65
C SER A 302 15.03 -6.82 12.18
N ALA A 303 13.89 -6.81 11.49
CA ALA A 303 13.78 -6.39 10.09
C ALA A 303 14.33 -4.97 9.90
N TRP A 304 14.02 -4.05 10.82
CA TRP A 304 14.56 -2.70 10.81
C TRP A 304 16.09 -2.72 10.75
N LYS A 305 16.76 -3.50 11.59
CA LYS A 305 18.24 -3.55 11.64
C LYS A 305 18.86 -4.08 10.36
N ASP A 306 18.21 -5.06 9.74
CA ASP A 306 18.72 -5.78 8.57
C ASP A 306 18.30 -5.14 7.22
N SER A 307 17.35 -4.20 7.25
CA SER A 307 16.86 -3.49 6.07
C SER A 307 17.83 -2.41 5.59
N LYS A 308 17.83 -2.19 4.28
CA LYS A 308 18.60 -1.12 3.65
C LYS A 308 17.86 0.21 3.76
N ASP A 309 18.59 1.27 4.09
CA ASP A 309 18.06 2.63 3.94
C ASP A 309 17.78 2.91 2.46
N GLY A 310 16.70 3.63 2.16
CA GLY A 310 16.47 4.11 0.81
C GLY A 310 17.58 5.05 0.34
N ASN A 311 17.84 5.07 -0.97
CA ASN A 311 18.82 5.97 -1.56
C ASN A 311 18.28 7.40 -1.60
N THR A 312 19.12 8.39 -1.38
CA THR A 312 18.83 9.78 -1.77
C THR A 312 18.79 9.88 -3.29
N MET A 313 17.90 10.72 -3.83
CA MET A 313 17.98 11.14 -5.24
C MET A 313 18.63 12.51 -5.39
#